data_AF-A0A926TYD4-F1
#
_entry.id   AF-A0A926TYD4-F1
#
_cell.length_a   1.000
_cell.length_b   1.000
_cell.length_c   1.000
_cell.angle_alpha   90.00
_cell.angle_beta   90.00
_cell.angle_gamma   90.00
#
_symmetry.space_group_name_H-M   'P 1'
#
loop_
_entity.id
_entity.type
_entity.pdbx_description
1 polymer ?
#
loop_
_entity_poly.entity_id
_entity_poly.type
_entity_poly.pdbx_seq_one_letter_code
_entity_poly.pdbx_strand_id
1 'polypeptide(L)'
;MFQLISGNRLATEILTKLHKRDSRFDDAAMYLQRLAQAGHLFGAKLIRFAQDLSICEGFQISCRSCQIVYTVETKKKQIKIYGFEMDASQRFSAYIDSIETGWQSEETEVEIYIPQADRPDKLIRTLELVCEGYTNSFDLGVGLGHGGRKYNLDDIARHGSYFARAAEELKLLTHRKEGRSYKYELTTVGRYIATCRDRTAKERLLAKAMLGFYPVQAVFNEITRAKQNLTRELVEEIIELVSPGNHKAETITRRANCLMKWVTWVAFIEEVPIFHQNETQDTAERQLTLEF
;
A
#
# COMPACT_ATOMS: atom_id res chain seq x y z
N MET A 1 -3.31 -35.73 -14.75
CA MET A 1 -2.54 -34.72 -14.00
C MET A 1 -1.22 -34.51 -14.70
N PHE A 2 -0.89 -33.26 -15.01
CA PHE A 2 0.34 -32.84 -15.64
C PHE A 2 1.37 -32.49 -14.58
N GLN A 3 2.65 -32.75 -14.87
CA GLN A 3 3.76 -32.29 -14.06
C GLN A 3 4.14 -30.85 -14.46
N LEU A 4 4.20 -29.94 -13.48
CA LEU A 4 4.70 -28.58 -13.69
C LEU A 4 6.23 -28.60 -13.67
N ILE A 5 6.85 -28.05 -14.71
CA ILE A 5 8.30 -27.93 -14.85
C ILE A 5 8.60 -26.45 -15.08
N SER A 6 9.53 -25.88 -14.32
CA SER A 6 9.98 -24.52 -14.55
C SER A 6 11.47 -24.47 -14.85
N GLY A 7 11.82 -23.76 -15.93
CA GLY A 7 13.20 -23.34 -16.19
C GLY A 7 13.53 -21.98 -15.56
N ASN A 8 12.54 -21.34 -14.91
CA ASN A 8 12.64 -20.01 -14.34
C ASN A 8 12.78 -20.11 -12.82
N ARG A 9 13.84 -19.51 -12.26
CA ARG A 9 14.14 -19.55 -10.81
C ARG A 9 12.96 -19.06 -9.96
N LEU A 10 12.24 -18.02 -10.39
CA LEU A 10 11.10 -17.45 -9.67
C LEU A 10 9.90 -18.40 -9.66
N ALA A 11 9.57 -19.03 -10.79
CA ALA A 11 8.49 -20.00 -10.85
C ALA A 11 8.83 -21.29 -10.07
N THR A 12 10.10 -21.73 -10.05
CA THR A 12 10.55 -22.81 -9.16
C THR A 12 10.41 -22.42 -7.68
N GLU A 13 10.76 -21.18 -7.32
CA GLU A 13 10.63 -20.68 -5.96
C GLU A 13 9.16 -20.56 -5.52
N ILE A 14 8.28 -20.13 -6.41
CA ILE A 14 6.83 -20.09 -6.18
C ILE A 14 6.28 -21.50 -6.05
N LEU A 15 6.61 -22.43 -6.94
CA LEU A 15 6.20 -23.84 -6.83
C LEU A 15 6.64 -24.46 -5.49
N THR A 16 7.81 -24.07 -4.99
CA THR A 16 8.34 -24.51 -3.68
C THR A 16 7.64 -23.82 -2.50
N LYS A 17 7.32 -22.52 -2.61
CA LYS A 17 6.61 -21.73 -1.59
C LYS A 17 5.12 -22.07 -1.51
N LEU A 18 4.51 -22.48 -2.61
CA LEU A 18 3.15 -23.00 -2.68
C LEU A 18 2.93 -24.23 -1.80
N HIS A 19 3.96 -25.07 -1.62
CA HIS A 19 3.92 -26.20 -0.69
C HIS A 19 3.93 -25.77 0.78
N LYS A 20 4.32 -24.53 1.09
CA LYS A 20 4.42 -24.01 2.46
C LYS A 20 3.18 -23.24 2.94
N ARG A 21 2.08 -23.22 2.16
CA ARG A 21 0.82 -22.50 2.48
C ARG A 21 1.04 -21.02 2.85
N ASP A 22 1.75 -20.32 1.99
CA ASP A 22 1.89 -18.89 2.09
C ASP A 22 0.70 -18.21 1.39
N SER A 23 -0.17 -17.56 2.16
CA SER A 23 -1.42 -16.96 1.68
C SER A 23 -1.21 -15.89 0.60
N ARG A 24 0.02 -15.39 0.43
CA ARG A 24 0.41 -14.44 -0.63
C ARG A 24 0.27 -15.03 -2.04
N PHE A 25 0.29 -16.35 -2.16
CA PHE A 25 0.27 -17.06 -3.44
C PHE A 25 -1.02 -17.85 -3.70
N ASP A 26 -2.06 -17.74 -2.86
CA ASP A 26 -3.25 -18.62 -2.94
C ASP A 26 -3.96 -18.60 -4.32
N ASP A 27 -4.07 -17.42 -4.95
CA ASP A 27 -4.62 -17.31 -6.30
C ASP A 27 -3.71 -18.00 -7.32
N ALA A 28 -2.40 -17.70 -7.30
CA ALA A 28 -1.43 -18.33 -8.17
C ALA A 28 -1.37 -19.86 -7.95
N ALA A 29 -1.52 -20.31 -6.71
CA ALA A 29 -1.62 -21.70 -6.31
C ALA A 29 -2.79 -22.38 -7.00
N MET A 30 -3.97 -21.77 -6.88
CA MET A 30 -5.19 -22.27 -7.48
C MET A 30 -5.06 -22.36 -9.00
N TYR A 31 -4.52 -21.33 -9.66
CA TYR A 31 -4.32 -21.34 -11.12
C TYR A 31 -3.30 -22.39 -11.56
N LEU A 32 -2.18 -22.53 -10.85
CA LEU A 32 -1.17 -23.56 -11.13
C LEU A 32 -1.71 -24.98 -10.87
N GLN A 33 -2.53 -25.17 -9.85
CA GLN A 33 -3.19 -26.45 -9.55
C GLN A 33 -4.22 -26.80 -10.63
N ARG A 34 -5.06 -25.85 -11.04
CA ARG A 34 -6.01 -26.04 -12.16
C ARG A 34 -5.28 -26.32 -13.46
N LEU A 35 -4.18 -25.63 -13.71
CA LEU A 35 -3.33 -25.85 -14.88
C LEU A 35 -2.75 -27.27 -14.87
N ALA A 36 -2.21 -27.73 -13.74
CA ALA A 36 -1.73 -29.10 -13.57
C ALA A 36 -2.84 -30.16 -13.73
N GLN A 37 -4.09 -29.84 -13.40
CA GLN A 37 -5.22 -30.76 -13.57
C GLN A 37 -5.69 -30.83 -15.03
N ALA A 38 -5.91 -29.67 -15.65
CA ALA A 38 -6.60 -29.55 -16.93
C ALA A 38 -5.65 -29.48 -18.14
N GLY A 39 -4.36 -29.19 -17.95
CA GLY A 39 -3.41 -28.96 -19.04
C GLY A 39 -3.54 -27.57 -19.65
N HIS A 40 -4.75 -27.02 -19.71
CA HIS A 40 -5.04 -25.71 -20.27
C HIS A 40 -6.10 -24.98 -19.44
N LEU A 41 -6.04 -23.65 -19.45
CA LEU A 41 -6.98 -22.79 -18.74
C LEU A 41 -7.79 -21.96 -19.73
N PHE A 42 -9.10 -21.87 -19.48
CA PHE A 42 -10.01 -21.03 -20.26
C PHE A 42 -9.56 -19.55 -20.22
N GLY A 43 -9.56 -18.89 -21.37
CA GLY A 43 -9.13 -17.50 -21.51
C GLY A 43 -7.62 -17.28 -21.71
N ALA A 44 -6.82 -18.34 -21.75
CA ALA A 44 -5.41 -18.21 -22.10
C ALA A 44 -5.24 -17.86 -23.60
N LYS A 45 -4.42 -16.85 -23.88
CA LYS A 45 -4.12 -16.35 -25.22
C LYS A 45 -2.93 -17.10 -25.80
N LEU A 46 -3.00 -17.47 -27.08
CA LEU A 46 -1.84 -17.96 -27.79
C LEU A 46 -0.85 -16.80 -27.99
N ILE A 47 0.40 -17.01 -27.62
CA ILE A 47 1.47 -16.02 -27.75
C ILE A 47 2.73 -16.63 -28.36
N ARG A 48 3.57 -15.76 -28.91
CA ARG A 48 4.94 -16.09 -29.32
C ARG A 48 5.92 -15.39 -28.39
N PHE A 49 6.93 -16.11 -27.91
CA PHE A 49 7.95 -15.56 -27.01
C PHE A 49 9.33 -16.12 -27.37
N ALA A 50 10.37 -15.35 -27.10
CA ALA A 50 11.75 -15.76 -27.33
C ALA A 50 12.27 -16.59 -26.15
N GLN A 51 12.95 -17.69 -26.45
CA GLN A 51 13.66 -18.51 -25.46
C GLN A 51 14.91 -19.11 -26.08
N ASP A 52 16.08 -18.91 -25.45
CA ASP A 52 17.36 -19.52 -25.83
C ASP A 52 17.62 -19.47 -27.35
N LEU A 53 17.42 -18.28 -27.95
CA LEU A 53 17.59 -17.96 -29.38
C LEU A 53 16.50 -18.52 -30.34
N SER A 54 15.44 -19.12 -29.82
CA SER A 54 14.31 -19.63 -30.60
C SER A 54 13.00 -18.89 -30.30
N ILE A 55 12.12 -18.80 -31.29
CA ILE A 55 10.74 -18.33 -31.07
C ILE A 55 9.88 -19.54 -30.73
N CYS A 56 9.31 -19.54 -29.54
CA CYS A 56 8.39 -20.55 -29.06
C CYS A 56 6.95 -20.07 -29.17
N GLU A 57 6.03 -20.99 -29.45
CA GLU A 57 4.59 -20.77 -29.32
C GLU A 57 4.10 -21.36 -28.00
N GLY A 58 3.27 -20.61 -27.29
CA GLY A 58 2.68 -21.07 -26.05
C GLY A 58 1.47 -20.26 -25.66
N PHE A 59 1.11 -20.38 -24.39
CA PHE A 59 -0.08 -19.75 -23.83
C PHE A 59 0.33 -18.75 -22.77
N GLN A 60 -0.33 -17.60 -22.80
CA GLN A 60 -0.30 -16.62 -21.73
C GLN A 60 -1.67 -16.54 -21.10
N ILE A 61 -1.72 -16.64 -19.78
CA ILE A 61 -2.92 -16.31 -19.03
C ILE A 61 -2.61 -15.18 -18.06
N SER A 62 -3.41 -14.13 -18.15
CA SER A 62 -3.41 -13.04 -17.18
C SER A 62 -4.53 -13.33 -16.20
N CYS A 63 -4.15 -13.64 -14.96
CA CYS A 63 -5.05 -13.80 -13.84
C CYS A 63 -5.13 -12.50 -13.06
N ARG A 64 -6.04 -12.41 -12.09
CA ARG A 64 -6.18 -11.22 -11.22
C ARG A 64 -4.85 -10.82 -10.54
N SER A 65 -3.97 -11.79 -10.28
CA SER A 65 -2.80 -11.62 -9.42
C SER A 65 -1.45 -11.89 -10.06
N CYS A 66 -1.45 -12.44 -11.27
CA CYS A 66 -0.24 -12.90 -11.91
C CYS A 66 -0.50 -13.11 -13.40
N GLN A 67 0.58 -13.04 -14.16
CA GLN A 67 0.64 -13.49 -15.53
C GLN A 67 1.51 -14.73 -15.58
N ILE A 68 1.00 -15.77 -16.24
CA ILE A 68 1.68 -17.04 -16.41
C ILE A 68 1.85 -17.29 -17.91
N VAL A 69 3.10 -17.49 -18.33
CA VAL A 69 3.46 -17.92 -19.69
C VAL A 69 3.91 -19.38 -19.63
N TYR A 70 3.23 -20.24 -20.37
CA TYR A 70 3.44 -21.68 -20.32
C TYR A 70 3.23 -22.39 -21.66
N THR A 71 3.77 -23.60 -21.79
CA THR A 71 3.44 -24.54 -22.88
C THR A 71 2.94 -25.86 -22.30
N VAL A 72 2.22 -26.62 -23.13
CA VAL A 72 1.64 -27.92 -22.74
C VAL A 72 2.23 -29.00 -23.63
N GLU A 73 2.97 -29.93 -23.03
CA GLU A 73 3.54 -31.08 -23.71
C GLU A 73 2.70 -32.33 -23.41
N THR A 74 1.60 -32.48 -24.17
CA THR A 74 0.55 -33.51 -23.92
C THR A 74 1.11 -34.93 -23.91
N LYS A 75 2.04 -35.25 -24.82
CA LYS A 75 2.67 -36.58 -24.90
C LYS A 75 3.42 -36.98 -23.63
N LYS A 76 4.05 -36.00 -22.97
CA LYS A 76 4.80 -36.22 -21.71
C LYS A 76 3.97 -35.91 -20.47
N LYS A 77 2.72 -35.42 -20.63
CA LYS A 77 1.89 -34.86 -19.56
C LYS A 77 2.68 -33.82 -18.74
N GLN A 78 3.37 -32.90 -19.42
CA GLN A 78 4.17 -31.86 -18.78
C GLN A 78 3.65 -30.47 -19.16
N ILE A 79 3.76 -29.53 -18.23
CA ILE A 79 3.51 -28.11 -18.48
C ILE A 79 4.78 -27.37 -18.13
N LYS A 80 5.33 -26.64 -19.09
CA LYS A 80 6.55 -25.86 -18.90
C LYS A 80 6.19 -24.41 -18.66
N ILE A 81 6.64 -23.85 -17.54
CA ILE A 81 6.42 -22.44 -17.18
C ILE A 81 7.68 -21.65 -17.52
N TYR A 82 7.53 -20.67 -18.40
CA TYR A 82 8.62 -19.84 -18.93
C TYR A 82 8.64 -18.44 -18.30
N GLY A 83 7.45 -17.89 -18.04
CA GLY A 83 7.27 -16.59 -17.42
C GLY A 83 6.27 -16.67 -16.30
N PHE A 84 6.61 -16.05 -15.17
CA PHE A 84 5.71 -15.80 -14.08
C PHE A 84 5.96 -14.38 -13.60
N GLU A 85 4.96 -13.52 -13.74
CA GLU A 85 5.03 -12.14 -13.28
C GLU A 85 3.89 -11.90 -12.30
N MET A 86 4.21 -11.37 -11.12
CA MET A 86 3.19 -10.85 -10.22
C MET A 86 2.98 -9.38 -10.54
N ASP A 87 1.84 -9.03 -11.13
CA ASP A 87 1.48 -7.62 -11.26
C ASP A 87 0.83 -7.13 -9.96
N ALA A 88 1.66 -7.00 -8.92
CA ALA A 88 1.25 -6.49 -7.61
C ALA A 88 0.70 -5.06 -7.72
N SER A 89 1.23 -4.26 -8.64
CA SER A 89 0.82 -2.88 -8.90
C SER A 89 -0.58 -2.79 -9.50
N GLN A 90 -0.94 -3.67 -10.44
CA GLN A 90 -2.30 -3.71 -11.00
C GLN A 90 -3.33 -4.25 -10.00
N ARG A 91 -2.98 -5.25 -9.17
CA ARG A 91 -3.83 -5.70 -8.06
C ARG A 91 -4.12 -4.59 -7.07
N PHE A 92 -3.07 -3.87 -6.69
CA PHE A 92 -3.15 -2.82 -5.71
C PHE A 92 -3.91 -1.60 -6.26
N SER A 93 -3.71 -1.26 -7.53
CA SER A 93 -4.52 -0.26 -8.24
C SER A 93 -6.01 -0.62 -8.22
N ALA A 94 -6.37 -1.86 -8.57
CA ALA A 94 -7.76 -2.31 -8.53
C ALA A 94 -8.33 -2.37 -7.09
N TYR A 95 -7.47 -2.60 -6.09
CA TYR A 95 -7.86 -2.53 -4.68
C TYR A 95 -8.13 -1.09 -4.23
N ILE A 96 -7.27 -0.13 -4.60
CA ILE A 96 -7.51 1.30 -4.37
C ILE A 96 -8.83 1.73 -5.02
N ASP A 97 -9.08 1.36 -6.28
CA ASP A 97 -10.34 1.68 -6.97
C ASP A 97 -11.56 1.13 -6.21
N SER A 98 -11.45 -0.08 -5.64
CA SER A 98 -12.52 -0.66 -4.83
C SER A 98 -12.77 0.09 -3.52
N ILE A 99 -11.75 0.77 -2.98
CA ILE A 99 -11.89 1.64 -1.81
C ILE A 99 -12.57 2.94 -2.22
N GLU A 100 -12.23 3.54 -3.37
CA GLU A 100 -12.84 4.78 -3.87
C GLU A 100 -14.38 4.70 -3.93
N THR A 101 -14.92 3.56 -4.34
CA THR A 101 -16.38 3.36 -4.43
C THR A 101 -17.14 3.35 -3.09
N GLY A 102 -16.43 3.24 -1.95
CA GLY A 102 -17.04 3.20 -0.62
C GLY A 102 -17.00 4.51 0.18
N TRP A 103 -16.22 5.50 -0.26
CA TRP A 103 -15.90 6.70 0.52
C TRP A 103 -16.28 8.04 -0.15
N GLN A 104 -16.84 8.01 -1.36
CA GLN A 104 -17.46 9.18 -1.99
C GLN A 104 -18.77 9.52 -1.27
N SER A 105 -18.67 10.32 -0.21
CA SER A 105 -19.77 11.17 0.22
C SER A 105 -19.74 12.44 -0.62
N GLU A 106 -20.90 12.80 -1.14
CA GLU A 106 -21.29 14.00 -1.90
C GLU A 106 -20.29 15.18 -1.87
N GLU A 107 -20.00 15.68 -3.06
CA GLU A 107 -19.31 16.94 -3.37
C GLU A 107 -19.62 18.02 -2.34
N THR A 108 -18.76 18.13 -1.34
CA THR A 108 -18.60 19.36 -0.58
C THR A 108 -17.15 19.72 -0.76
N GLU A 109 -16.88 20.94 -1.24
CA GLU A 109 -15.54 21.53 -1.37
C GLU A 109 -14.88 21.67 0.01
N VAL A 110 -14.60 20.55 0.68
CA VAL A 110 -13.85 20.51 1.92
C VAL A 110 -12.38 20.53 1.52
N GLU A 111 -11.73 21.63 1.85
CA GLU A 111 -10.27 21.78 1.74
C GLU A 111 -9.59 20.58 2.41
N ILE A 112 -8.87 19.77 1.63
CA ILE A 112 -8.16 18.59 2.14
C ILE A 112 -6.96 19.06 2.96
N TYR A 113 -6.93 18.76 4.26
CA TYR A 113 -5.76 19.03 5.07
C TYR A 113 -4.76 17.88 4.98
N ILE A 114 -3.53 18.18 4.55
CA ILE A 114 -2.48 17.16 4.39
C ILE A 114 -1.69 17.01 5.69
N PRO A 115 -1.87 15.95 6.48
CA PRO A 115 -1.42 15.92 7.88
C PRO A 115 0.10 15.99 8.08
N GLN A 116 0.51 16.54 9.22
CA GLN A 116 1.91 16.60 9.68
C GLN A 116 2.16 15.61 10.82
N ALA A 117 1.68 14.38 10.62
CA ALA A 117 1.70 13.29 11.58
C ALA A 117 2.51 12.12 11.00
N ASP A 118 3.82 12.22 11.00
CA ASP A 118 4.75 11.37 10.26
C ASP A 118 4.93 9.93 10.79
N ARG A 119 4.15 9.55 11.81
CA ARG A 119 4.27 8.30 12.55
C ARG A 119 2.93 7.58 12.60
N PRO A 120 2.67 6.63 11.68
CA PRO A 120 1.44 5.85 11.67
C PRO A 120 1.18 5.08 12.98
N ASP A 121 2.24 4.62 13.66
CA ASP A 121 2.15 3.99 14.98
C ASP A 121 1.54 4.93 16.03
N LYS A 122 1.87 6.23 15.96
CA LYS A 122 1.29 7.24 16.84
C LYS A 122 -0.17 7.55 16.50
N LEU A 123 -0.63 7.34 15.27
CA LEU A 123 -2.07 7.43 14.94
C LEU A 123 -2.85 6.32 15.63
N ILE A 124 -2.35 5.07 15.58
CA ILE A 124 -2.97 3.96 16.33
C ILE A 124 -3.02 4.31 17.82
N ARG A 125 -1.89 4.78 18.38
CA ARG A 125 -1.85 5.18 19.80
C ARG A 125 -2.81 6.33 20.11
N THR A 126 -3.00 7.26 19.18
CA THR A 126 -3.98 8.36 19.33
C THR A 126 -5.40 7.80 19.49
N LEU A 127 -5.79 6.82 18.67
CA LEU A 127 -7.11 6.18 18.78
C LEU A 127 -7.27 5.42 20.10
N GLU A 128 -6.22 4.73 20.55
CA GLU A 128 -6.20 4.06 21.85
C GLU A 128 -6.37 5.05 23.00
N LEU A 129 -5.64 6.17 22.98
CA LEU A 129 -5.74 7.24 23.98
C LEU A 129 -7.15 7.83 24.03
N VAL A 130 -7.77 8.11 22.88
CA VAL A 130 -9.18 8.58 22.87
C VAL A 130 -10.11 7.51 23.46
N CYS A 131 -9.86 6.22 23.18
CA CYS A 131 -10.61 5.12 23.79
C CYS A 131 -10.41 5.02 25.31
N GLU A 132 -9.23 5.40 25.80
CA GLU A 132 -8.87 5.49 27.23
C GLU A 132 -9.44 6.75 27.92
N GLY A 133 -10.05 7.68 27.17
CA GLY A 133 -10.70 8.88 27.70
C GLY A 133 -9.93 10.19 27.48
N TYR A 134 -8.84 10.18 26.69
CA TYR A 134 -8.09 11.38 26.35
C TYR A 134 -8.80 12.13 25.22
N THR A 135 -9.65 13.09 25.59
CA THR A 135 -10.59 13.71 24.63
C THR A 135 -10.17 15.06 24.08
N ASN A 136 -9.02 15.62 24.45
CA ASN A 136 -8.56 16.92 23.95
C ASN A 136 -7.09 16.88 23.49
N SER A 137 -6.67 17.90 22.73
CA SER A 137 -5.36 17.91 22.07
C SER A 137 -4.19 17.95 23.06
N PHE A 138 -4.38 18.58 24.22
CA PHE A 138 -3.35 18.62 25.26
C PHE A 138 -3.11 17.23 25.85
N ASP A 139 -4.19 16.56 26.27
CA ASP A 139 -4.13 15.21 26.84
C ASP A 139 -3.52 14.23 25.83
N LEU A 140 -3.91 14.30 24.56
CA LEU A 140 -3.31 13.51 23.49
C LEU A 140 -1.81 13.80 23.34
N GLY A 141 -1.41 15.07 23.38
CA GLY A 141 0.00 15.47 23.32
C GLY A 141 0.84 14.87 24.45
N VAL A 142 0.30 14.85 25.67
CA VAL A 142 0.91 14.21 26.84
C VAL A 142 1.00 12.69 26.63
N GLY A 143 -0.11 12.05 26.26
CA GLY A 143 -0.20 10.60 26.08
C GLY A 143 0.69 10.05 24.96
N LEU A 144 0.97 10.85 23.93
CA LEU A 144 1.89 10.52 22.82
C LEU A 144 3.37 10.71 23.17
N GLY A 145 3.67 11.06 24.43
CA GLY A 145 5.03 11.13 24.95
C GLY A 145 5.82 12.30 24.38
N HIS A 146 5.21 13.48 24.25
CA HIS A 146 5.96 14.69 23.89
C HIS A 146 7.04 14.94 24.97
N GLY A 147 8.28 14.56 24.68
CA GLY A 147 9.40 14.49 25.62
C GLY A 147 9.97 15.85 26.05
N GLY A 148 9.26 16.94 25.76
CA GLY A 148 9.56 18.29 26.24
C GLY A 148 9.37 18.38 27.75
N ARG A 149 10.32 17.82 28.51
CA ARG A 149 10.48 18.07 29.96
C ARG A 149 10.96 19.51 30.15
N LYS A 150 10.13 20.52 29.82
CA LYS A 150 10.14 21.93 30.26
C LYS A 150 9.49 22.83 29.19
N TYR A 151 8.37 23.44 29.57
CA TYR A 151 7.78 24.68 29.05
C TYR A 151 7.37 24.72 27.57
N ASN A 152 6.13 24.32 27.29
CA ASN A 152 5.10 25.15 26.64
C ASN A 152 3.82 24.32 26.46
N LEU A 153 2.73 24.70 27.15
CA LEU A 153 1.45 23.99 27.07
C LEU A 153 0.91 23.98 25.62
N ASP A 154 1.21 25.04 24.87
CA ASP A 154 0.77 25.19 23.48
C ASP A 154 1.47 24.20 22.55
N ASP A 155 2.73 23.86 22.80
CA ASP A 155 3.47 22.93 21.96
C ASP A 155 3.01 21.47 22.18
N ILE A 156 2.66 21.13 23.43
CA ILE A 156 2.05 19.84 23.76
C ILE A 156 0.69 19.71 23.08
N ALA A 157 -0.17 20.72 23.23
CA ALA A 157 -1.49 20.73 22.60
C ALA A 157 -1.38 20.69 21.07
N ARG A 158 -0.42 21.42 20.49
CA ARG A 158 -0.15 21.39 19.04
C ARG A 158 0.28 20.00 18.59
N HIS A 159 1.16 19.32 19.34
CA HIS A 159 1.57 17.95 19.02
C HIS A 159 0.38 17.00 18.96
N GLY A 160 -0.49 17.00 19.98
CA GLY A 160 -1.70 16.17 19.97
C GLY A 160 -2.68 16.55 18.86
N SER A 161 -2.80 17.86 18.55
CA SER A 161 -3.68 18.35 17.48
C SER A 161 -3.28 17.83 16.10
N TYR A 162 -1.98 17.64 15.81
CA TYR A 162 -1.55 17.10 14.53
C TYR A 162 -2.03 15.67 14.30
N PHE A 163 -1.92 14.81 15.31
CA PHE A 163 -2.37 13.42 15.20
C PHE A 163 -3.88 13.30 15.26
N ALA A 164 -4.55 14.12 16.07
CA ALA A 164 -6.00 14.15 16.12
C ALA A 164 -6.58 14.57 14.77
N ARG A 165 -6.09 15.69 14.19
CA ARG A 165 -6.53 16.17 12.89
C ARG A 165 -6.24 15.16 11.78
N ALA A 166 -5.06 14.52 11.80
CA ALA A 166 -4.77 13.44 10.87
C ALA A 166 -5.76 12.27 10.97
N ALA A 167 -6.16 11.88 12.18
CA ALA A 167 -7.17 10.83 12.37
C ALA A 167 -8.59 11.27 11.98
N GLU A 168 -8.91 12.57 12.05
CA GLU A 168 -10.17 13.14 11.52
C GLU A 168 -10.20 13.08 9.98
N GLU A 169 -9.11 13.46 9.30
CA GLU A 169 -8.99 13.34 7.83
C GLU A 169 -9.15 11.89 7.35
N LEU A 170 -8.66 10.93 8.14
CA LEU A 170 -8.84 9.50 7.89
C LEU A 170 -10.23 8.97 8.30
N LYS A 171 -11.15 9.84 8.76
CA LYS A 171 -12.50 9.50 9.24
C LYS A 171 -12.49 8.48 10.39
N LEU A 172 -11.43 8.48 11.20
CA LEU A 172 -11.25 7.61 12.38
C LEU A 172 -11.64 8.32 13.67
N LEU A 173 -11.53 9.65 13.69
CA LEU A 173 -12.03 10.53 14.73
C LEU A 173 -13.07 11.50 14.18
N THR A 174 -13.90 12.00 15.09
CA THR A 174 -14.74 13.19 14.92
C THR A 174 -14.56 14.07 16.14
N HIS A 175 -15.04 15.30 16.09
CA HIS A 175 -15.17 16.14 17.27
C HIS A 175 -16.62 16.47 17.55
N ARG A 176 -16.96 16.49 18.84
CA ARG A 176 -18.23 17.00 19.33
C ARG A 176 -17.97 18.27 20.12
N LYS A 177 -18.79 19.30 19.88
CA LYS A 177 -18.78 20.51 20.70
C LYS A 177 -19.46 20.23 22.03
N GLU A 178 -18.75 20.46 23.13
CA GLU A 178 -19.26 20.38 24.49
C GLU A 178 -18.99 21.70 25.19
N GLY A 179 -20.03 22.54 25.27
CA GLY A 179 -19.91 23.92 25.77
C GLY A 179 -18.96 24.77 24.92
N ARG A 180 -17.85 25.22 25.54
CA ARG A 180 -16.79 26.02 24.88
C ARG A 180 -15.63 25.17 24.35
N SER A 181 -15.63 23.86 24.59
CA SER A 181 -14.57 22.94 24.19
C SER A 181 -15.02 21.98 23.09
N TYR A 182 -14.05 21.50 22.30
CA TYR A 182 -14.24 20.37 21.42
C TYR A 182 -13.65 19.12 22.07
N LYS A 183 -14.39 18.02 22.02
CA LYS A 183 -13.93 16.72 22.46
C LYS A 183 -13.85 15.75 21.29
N TYR A 184 -12.76 15.02 21.22
CA TYR A 184 -12.57 13.97 20.23
C TYR A 184 -13.39 12.73 20.59
N GLU A 185 -14.06 12.17 19.58
CA GLU A 185 -14.85 10.95 19.67
C GLU A 185 -14.46 9.99 18.55
N LEU A 186 -14.32 8.70 18.89
CA LEU A 186 -14.01 7.65 17.92
C LEU A 186 -15.21 7.36 17.03
N THR A 187 -14.98 7.29 15.72
CA THR A 187 -15.93 6.67 14.79
C THR A 187 -16.01 5.16 15.04
N THR A 188 -16.97 4.49 14.41
CA THR A 188 -17.07 3.02 14.47
C THR A 188 -15.77 2.35 14.03
N VAL A 189 -15.16 2.84 12.94
CA VAL A 189 -13.89 2.32 12.43
C VAL A 189 -12.74 2.64 13.39
N GLY A 190 -12.64 3.88 13.87
CA GLY A 190 -11.61 4.27 14.84
C GLY A 190 -11.67 3.43 16.12
N ARG A 191 -12.88 3.16 16.63
CA ARG A 191 -13.10 2.31 17.81
C ARG A 191 -12.70 0.86 17.56
N TYR A 192 -12.98 0.32 16.39
CA TYR A 192 -12.57 -1.03 16.03
C TYR A 192 -11.04 -1.15 16.00
N ILE A 193 -10.35 -0.18 15.42
CA ILE A 193 -8.88 -0.13 15.45
C ILE A 193 -8.38 -0.03 16.90
N ALA A 194 -8.86 0.92 17.70
CA ALA A 194 -8.39 1.13 19.06
C ALA A 194 -8.48 -0.13 19.95
N THR A 195 -9.60 -0.85 19.84
CA THR A 195 -9.91 -2.00 20.69
C THR A 195 -9.39 -3.35 20.16
N CYS A 196 -8.93 -3.40 18.91
CA CYS A 196 -8.39 -4.62 18.33
C CYS A 196 -7.12 -5.09 19.08
N ARG A 197 -7.05 -6.37 19.45
CA ARG A 197 -5.88 -6.92 20.18
C ARG A 197 -4.73 -7.29 19.24
N ASP A 198 -5.05 -7.65 18.01
CA ASP A 198 -4.07 -8.04 17.01
C ASP A 198 -3.43 -6.80 16.39
N ARG A 199 -2.12 -6.65 16.60
CA ARG A 199 -1.34 -5.52 16.10
C ARG A 199 -1.33 -5.46 14.57
N THR A 200 -1.15 -6.59 13.91
CA THR A 200 -1.14 -6.65 12.44
C THR A 200 -2.50 -6.28 11.88
N ALA A 201 -3.59 -6.71 12.52
CA ALA A 201 -4.93 -6.30 12.13
C ALA A 201 -5.15 -4.79 12.30
N LYS A 202 -4.67 -4.18 13.40
CA LYS A 202 -4.70 -2.72 13.61
C LYS A 202 -3.98 -1.98 12.49
N GLU A 203 -2.76 -2.41 12.18
CA GLU A 203 -1.91 -1.79 11.16
C GLU A 203 -2.58 -1.88 9.77
N ARG A 204 -3.14 -3.04 9.41
CA ARG A 204 -3.89 -3.21 8.14
C ARG A 204 -5.15 -2.35 8.06
N LEU A 205 -5.90 -2.23 9.14
CA LEU A 205 -7.09 -1.37 9.16
C LEU A 205 -6.72 0.11 9.01
N LEU A 206 -5.63 0.55 9.64
CA LEU A 206 -5.12 1.91 9.45
C LEU A 206 -4.60 2.11 8.03
N ALA A 207 -3.86 1.15 7.46
CA ALA A 207 -3.40 1.22 6.08
C ALA A 207 -4.58 1.34 5.10
N LYS A 208 -5.65 0.57 5.32
CA LYS A 208 -6.89 0.70 4.54
C LYS A 208 -7.54 2.08 4.68
N ALA A 209 -7.55 2.67 5.87
CA ALA A 209 -8.06 4.04 6.06
C ALA A 209 -7.19 5.07 5.33
N MET A 210 -5.86 4.93 5.37
CA MET A 210 -4.92 5.77 4.62
C MET A 210 -5.09 5.61 3.10
N LEU A 211 -5.38 4.40 2.60
CA LEU A 211 -5.70 4.18 1.20
C LEU A 211 -7.05 4.76 0.78
N GLY A 212 -7.92 5.11 1.71
CA GLY A 212 -9.13 5.89 1.45
C GLY A 212 -8.90 7.40 1.45
N PHE A 213 -7.68 7.87 1.77
CA PHE A 213 -7.33 9.27 1.82
C PHE A 213 -6.73 9.73 0.49
N TYR A 214 -7.40 10.68 -0.16
CA TYR A 214 -7.11 11.06 -1.54
C TYR A 214 -5.64 11.44 -1.82
N PRO A 215 -4.92 12.21 -0.98
CA PRO A 215 -3.50 12.48 -1.20
C PRO A 215 -2.62 11.23 -1.24
N VAL A 216 -2.93 10.20 -0.43
CA VAL A 216 -2.19 8.92 -0.47
C VAL A 216 -2.51 8.17 -1.76
N GLN A 217 -3.77 8.16 -2.19
CA GLN A 217 -4.19 7.55 -3.45
C GLN A 217 -3.52 8.20 -4.65
N ALA A 218 -3.47 9.54 -4.70
CA ALA A 218 -2.83 10.28 -5.77
C ALA A 218 -1.35 9.90 -5.91
N VAL A 219 -0.61 9.79 -4.80
CA VAL A 219 0.78 9.32 -4.84
C VAL A 219 0.87 7.88 -5.32
N PHE A 220 0.00 6.99 -4.85
CA PHE A 220 0.00 5.60 -5.30
C PHE A 220 -0.33 5.45 -6.78
N ASN A 221 -1.24 6.27 -7.32
CA ASN A 221 -1.56 6.28 -8.74
C ASN A 221 -0.33 6.63 -9.59
N GLU A 222 0.45 7.64 -9.20
CA GLU A 222 1.66 8.01 -9.93
C GLU A 222 2.75 6.92 -9.86
N ILE A 223 3.02 6.37 -8.68
CA ILE A 223 4.11 5.40 -8.53
C ILE A 223 3.73 4.00 -9.08
N THR A 224 2.45 3.64 -9.10
CA THR A 224 2.01 2.31 -9.57
C THR A 224 1.55 2.31 -11.03
N ARG A 225 0.76 3.30 -11.46
CA ARG A 225 0.21 3.36 -12.84
C ARG A 225 1.15 4.08 -13.79
N ALA A 226 1.66 5.25 -13.39
CA ALA A 226 2.63 6.00 -14.18
C ALA A 226 4.07 5.47 -14.02
N LYS A 227 4.27 4.47 -13.14
CA LYS A 227 5.55 3.80 -12.88
C LYS A 227 6.67 4.79 -12.51
N GLN A 228 6.31 5.86 -11.80
CA GLN A 228 7.27 6.83 -11.31
C GLN A 228 7.95 6.38 -10.01
N ASN A 229 9.13 6.92 -9.74
CA ASN A 229 9.79 6.73 -8.45
C ASN A 229 9.12 7.59 -7.38
N LEU A 230 9.05 7.09 -6.15
CA LEU A 230 8.60 7.89 -5.01
C LEU A 230 9.70 8.90 -4.64
N THR A 231 9.56 10.14 -5.11
CA THR A 231 10.44 11.28 -4.81
C THR A 231 9.73 12.34 -3.98
N ARG A 232 10.49 13.23 -3.35
CA ARG A 232 9.90 14.35 -2.60
C ARG A 232 9.20 15.32 -3.54
N GLU A 233 9.82 15.59 -4.68
CA GLU A 233 9.35 16.53 -5.71
C GLU A 233 7.99 16.10 -6.25
N LEU A 234 7.82 14.81 -6.57
CA LEU A 234 6.53 14.23 -6.97
C LEU A 234 5.45 14.47 -5.90
N VAL A 235 5.79 14.24 -4.64
CA VAL A 235 4.83 14.41 -3.54
C VAL A 235 4.52 15.90 -3.29
N GLU A 236 5.49 16.81 -3.45
CA GLU A 236 5.26 18.25 -3.40
C GLU A 236 4.31 18.72 -4.52
N GLU A 237 4.50 18.24 -5.76
CA GLU A 237 3.60 18.52 -6.88
C GLU A 237 2.17 18.03 -6.60
N ILE A 238 2.01 16.81 -6.07
CA ILE A 238 0.69 16.28 -5.69
C ILE A 238 0.07 17.14 -4.58
N ILE A 239 0.83 17.56 -3.58
CA ILE A 239 0.33 18.44 -2.50
C ILE A 239 -0.22 19.75 -3.07
N GLU A 240 0.50 20.36 -4.02
CA GLU A 240 0.07 21.60 -4.66
C GLU A 240 -1.20 21.42 -5.50
N LEU A 241 -1.39 20.26 -6.13
CA LEU A 241 -2.59 19.92 -6.88
C LEU A 241 -3.81 19.67 -5.98
N VAL A 242 -3.63 18.93 -4.87
CA VAL A 242 -4.75 18.52 -4.00
C VAL A 242 -5.13 19.57 -2.94
N SER A 243 -4.23 20.53 -2.66
CA SER A 243 -4.45 21.61 -1.70
C SER A 243 -3.79 22.93 -2.17
N PRO A 244 -4.26 23.51 -3.29
CA PRO A 244 -3.66 24.71 -3.86
C PRO A 244 -3.76 25.93 -2.92
N GLY A 245 -2.67 26.69 -2.79
CA GLY A 245 -2.66 27.99 -2.12
C GLY A 245 -2.60 27.99 -0.58
N ASN A 246 -2.64 26.83 0.08
CA ASN A 246 -2.84 26.77 1.54
C ASN A 246 -1.55 26.79 2.38
N HIS A 247 -0.37 26.71 1.77
CA HIS A 247 0.87 26.43 2.51
C HIS A 247 2.07 27.25 2.00
N LYS A 248 2.90 27.74 2.94
CA LYS A 248 4.24 28.25 2.63
C LYS A 248 5.15 27.09 2.17
N ALA A 249 6.16 27.35 1.35
CA ALA A 249 7.08 26.33 0.81
C ALA A 249 7.64 25.38 1.89
N GLU A 250 8.14 25.90 3.01
CA GLU A 250 8.66 25.07 4.13
C GLU A 250 7.58 24.14 4.74
N THR A 251 6.33 24.57 4.74
CA THR A 251 5.19 23.77 5.21
C THR A 251 4.85 22.66 4.22
N ILE A 252 4.99 22.91 2.91
CA ILE A 252 4.80 21.92 1.84
C ILE A 252 5.85 20.81 1.99
N THR A 253 7.13 21.17 2.08
CA THR A 253 8.22 20.19 2.26
C THR A 253 8.03 19.32 3.51
N ARG A 254 7.62 19.91 4.64
CA ARG A 254 7.33 19.13 5.86
C ARG A 254 6.17 18.15 5.66
N ARG A 255 5.11 18.56 4.95
CA ARG A 255 3.96 17.71 4.64
C ARG A 255 4.32 16.61 3.63
N ALA A 256 5.13 16.92 2.62
CA ALA A 256 5.63 15.94 1.65
C ALA A 256 6.40 14.82 2.34
N ASN A 257 7.31 15.16 3.25
CA ASN A 257 8.04 14.16 4.05
C ASN A 257 7.11 13.29 4.91
N CYS A 258 6.01 13.86 5.44
CA CYS A 258 5.02 13.08 6.20
C CYS A 258 4.26 12.12 5.28
N LEU A 259 3.79 12.61 4.13
CA LEU A 259 3.01 11.82 3.17
C LEU A 259 3.86 10.71 2.54
N MET A 260 5.14 10.97 2.23
CA MET A 260 6.08 9.93 1.80
C MET A 260 6.20 8.81 2.85
N LYS A 261 6.35 9.16 4.15
CA LYS A 261 6.40 8.17 5.22
C LYS A 261 5.13 7.34 5.32
N TRP A 262 3.96 7.96 5.10
CA TRP A 262 2.70 7.23 5.05
C TRP A 262 2.66 6.27 3.87
N VAL A 263 3.00 6.73 2.67
CA VAL A 263 3.02 5.89 1.45
C VAL A 263 4.00 4.72 1.61
N THR A 264 5.22 4.97 2.09
CA THR A 264 6.21 3.91 2.36
C THR A 264 5.71 2.93 3.40
N TRP A 265 5.07 3.40 4.48
CA TRP A 265 4.53 2.53 5.51
C TRP A 265 3.35 1.69 5.02
N VAL A 266 2.43 2.28 4.27
CA VAL A 266 1.30 1.57 3.64
C VAL A 266 1.82 0.54 2.64
N ALA A 267 2.81 0.90 1.82
CA ALA A 267 3.43 -0.02 0.87
C ALA A 267 4.08 -1.22 1.60
N PHE A 268 4.70 -0.99 2.76
CA PHE A 268 5.21 -2.08 3.58
C PHE A 268 4.10 -2.99 4.14
N ILE A 269 3.02 -2.42 4.69
CA ILE A 269 1.92 -3.18 5.30
C ILE A 269 1.11 -3.97 4.25
N GLU A 270 0.88 -3.37 3.09
CA GLU A 270 0.12 -3.93 1.98
C GLU A 270 1.02 -4.69 0.98
N GLU A 271 2.31 -4.81 1.28
CA GLU A 271 3.32 -5.50 0.48
C GLU A 271 3.39 -5.03 -0.99
N VAL A 272 3.26 -3.72 -1.20
CA VAL A 272 3.33 -3.08 -2.51
C VAL A 272 4.78 -2.72 -2.83
N PRO A 273 5.34 -3.14 -3.97
CA PRO A 273 6.66 -2.72 -4.38
C PRO A 273 6.63 -1.22 -4.74
N ILE A 274 7.52 -0.44 -4.12
CA ILE A 274 7.75 0.97 -4.46
C ILE A 274 9.23 1.16 -4.80
N PHE A 275 9.52 1.98 -5.81
CA PHE A 275 10.88 2.28 -6.22
C PHE A 275 11.29 3.65 -5.68
N HIS A 276 12.38 3.69 -4.92
CA HIS A 276 13.00 4.93 -4.48
C HIS A 276 14.11 5.32 -5.45
N GLN A 277 14.27 6.62 -5.73
CA GLN A 277 15.26 7.14 -6.68
C GLN A 277 16.71 6.68 -6.36
N ASN A 278 16.99 6.32 -5.11
CA ASN A 278 18.30 5.84 -4.65
C ASN A 278 18.56 4.34 -4.85
N GLU A 279 17.59 3.55 -5.33
CA GLU A 279 17.74 2.09 -5.52
C GLU A 279 17.86 1.67 -6.99
N THR A 280 17.83 2.62 -7.93
CA THR A 280 17.57 2.34 -9.36
C THR A 280 18.74 2.55 -10.32
N GLN A 281 20.00 2.62 -9.87
CA GLN A 281 21.15 2.60 -10.81
C GLN A 281 22.23 1.55 -10.54
N ASP A 282 22.46 1.10 -9.31
CA ASP A 282 23.59 0.19 -9.03
C ASP A 282 23.25 -1.31 -9.22
N THR A 283 21.96 -1.68 -9.22
CA THR A 283 21.54 -3.10 -9.30
C THR A 283 21.27 -3.58 -10.73
N ALA A 284 20.94 -2.67 -11.65
CA ALA A 284 20.72 -3.00 -13.06
C ALA A 284 22.04 -3.06 -13.87
N GLU A 285 23.05 -2.26 -13.50
CA GLU A 285 24.36 -2.30 -14.16
C GLU A 285 25.26 -3.44 -13.63
N ARG A 286 25.13 -3.84 -12.36
CA ARG A 286 25.94 -4.96 -11.80
C ARG A 286 25.56 -6.36 -12.28
N GLN A 287 24.45 -6.55 -12.99
CA GLN A 287 24.09 -7.85 -13.58
C GLN A 287 24.44 -7.97 -15.07
N LEU A 288 24.92 -6.91 -15.73
CA LEU A 288 25.34 -6.94 -17.14
C LEU A 288 26.86 -6.83 -17.35
N THR A 289 27.64 -6.74 -16.28
CA THR A 289 29.10 -6.89 -16.27
C THR A 289 29.51 -8.08 -15.41
N LEU A 290 29.08 -9.27 -15.80
CA LEU A 290 29.87 -10.48 -15.58
C LEU A 290 30.51 -10.83 -16.92
N GLU A 291 31.79 -10.51 -16.99
CA GLU A 291 32.72 -10.75 -18.10
C GLU A 291 32.56 -12.16 -18.69
N PHE A 292 32.35 -12.21 -20.00
CA PHE A 292 33.15 -13.04 -20.89
C PHE A 292 34.08 -12.12 -21.67
#